data_AF-A0A9R1WME1-F1
#
_entry.id   AF-A0A9R1WME1-F1
#
_cell.length_a   1.000
_cell.length_b   1.000
_cell.length_c   1.000
_cell.angle_alpha   90.00
_cell.angle_beta   90.00
_cell.angle_gamma   90.00
#
_symmetry.space_group_name_H-M   'P 1'
#
loop_
_entity.id
_entity.type
_entity.pdbx_description
1 polymer ?
#
loop_
_entity_poly.entity_id
_entity_poly.type
_entity_poly.pdbx_seq_one_letter_code
_entity_poly.pdbx_strand_id
1 'polypeptide(L)'
;MASYFTKSKSSIMHNLKSKRFLMLGLINRTTSSSIGSSQFAHRLLHTISPPSLPAWSYASSSRINSSIVLTRCFASVAGGRRAHTATSVSDDVDQFSNEAPTREHLDFPGGKVKFTPKLTFTSKTIEERAHCYRVLNENGHIIPNSDSVQISKELAVKMYADMATLQVMDTIFYEAQRQGRISFYLTTIGEEAINIASAAALNINDFVFPQYREAGVLLWRGFTLQEFANQLFGNKYDYGKGRQMPIHYGSKKLNYITVSSTVG
;
A
#
# COMPACT_ATOMS: atom_id res chain seq x y z
N MET A 1 7.98 21.75 19.88
CA MET A 1 6.77 20.92 19.70
C MET A 1 6.47 20.00 20.90
N ALA A 2 7.45 19.36 21.54
CA ALA A 2 7.23 18.38 22.63
C ALA A 2 6.45 18.90 23.87
N SER A 3 6.60 20.18 24.22
CA SER A 3 5.89 20.80 25.37
C SER A 3 4.37 20.95 25.17
N TYR A 4 3.89 21.00 23.92
CA TYR A 4 2.47 21.19 23.62
C TYR A 4 1.68 19.87 23.60
N PHE A 5 2.34 18.73 23.42
CA PHE A 5 1.69 17.42 23.34
C PHE A 5 1.22 16.88 24.70
N THR A 6 1.89 17.25 25.80
CA THR A 6 1.55 16.78 27.15
C THR A 6 0.36 17.53 27.75
N LYS A 7 0.25 18.85 27.55
CA LYS A 7 -0.90 19.64 28.01
C LYS A 7 -2.20 19.34 27.25
N SER A 8 -2.12 18.93 25.99
CA SER A 8 -3.28 18.64 25.14
C SER A 8 -4.01 17.34 25.54
N LYS A 9 -3.28 16.27 25.91
CA LYS A 9 -3.87 14.99 26.31
C LYS A 9 -4.80 15.09 27.53
N SER A 10 -4.42 15.87 28.55
CA SER A 10 -5.23 16.04 29.77
C SER A 10 -6.53 16.80 29.49
N SER A 11 -6.45 17.86 28.68
CA SER A 11 -7.61 18.72 28.37
C SER A 11 -8.64 18.03 27.45
N ILE A 12 -8.16 17.21 26.51
CA ILE A 12 -9.01 16.42 25.59
C ILE A 12 -9.70 15.26 26.32
N MET A 13 -8.99 14.55 27.22
CA MET A 13 -9.59 13.50 28.05
C MET A 13 -10.67 14.04 29.01
N HIS A 14 -10.49 15.25 29.53
CA HIS A 14 -11.49 15.90 30.39
C HIS A 14 -12.77 16.27 29.61
N ASN A 15 -12.62 16.76 28.37
CA ASN A 15 -13.76 17.12 27.51
C ASN A 15 -14.56 15.89 27.03
N LEU A 16 -13.89 14.77 26.77
CA LEU A 16 -14.53 13.50 26.39
C LEU A 16 -15.30 12.84 27.55
N LYS A 17 -14.87 13.03 28.80
CA LYS A 17 -15.60 12.55 29.99
C LYS A 17 -16.82 13.40 30.32
N SER A 18 -16.72 14.73 30.17
CA SER A 18 -17.82 15.66 30.46
C SER A 18 -19.04 15.47 29.54
N LYS A 19 -18.82 15.17 28.25
CA LYS A 19 -19.92 14.95 27.29
C LYS A 19 -20.59 13.57 27.38
N ARG A 20 -20.03 12.61 28.13
CA ARG A 20 -20.58 11.25 28.29
C ARG A 20 -21.65 11.11 29.37
N PHE A 21 -21.96 12.15 30.14
CA PHE A 21 -22.89 12.03 31.29
C PHE A 21 -24.30 12.59 31.09
N LEU A 22 -24.63 13.10 29.90
CA LEU A 22 -25.96 13.67 29.62
C LEU A 22 -26.87 12.79 28.74
N MET A 23 -26.42 11.60 28.33
CA MET A 23 -27.14 10.70 27.41
C MET A 23 -27.31 9.27 27.97
N LEU A 24 -27.31 9.10 29.29
CA LEU A 24 -27.54 7.80 29.94
C LEU A 24 -28.51 7.89 31.15
N GLY A 25 -29.47 8.83 31.11
CA GLY A 25 -30.40 9.09 32.22
C GLY A 25 -31.81 8.50 32.06
N LEU A 26 -32.10 7.76 30.99
CA LEU A 26 -33.43 7.19 30.74
C LEU A 26 -33.25 5.80 30.14
N ILE A 27 -33.26 4.77 30.99
CA ILE A 27 -33.74 3.39 30.76
C ILE A 27 -33.30 2.57 32.00
N ASN A 28 -34.22 1.73 32.50
CA ASN A 28 -34.14 0.82 33.65
C ASN A 28 -34.54 1.37 35.03
N ARG A 29 -35.84 1.59 35.21
CA ARG A 29 -36.56 1.13 36.41
C ARG A 29 -37.29 -0.16 36.05
N THR A 30 -36.89 -1.29 36.62
CA THR A 30 -37.74 -2.31 37.27
C THR A 30 -36.93 -3.59 37.52
N THR A 31 -37.29 -4.25 38.62
CA THR A 31 -36.92 -5.60 39.10
C THR A 31 -35.58 -5.81 39.80
N SER A 32 -35.71 -5.83 41.13
CA SER A 32 -34.86 -6.42 42.16
C SER A 32 -34.83 -7.94 42.10
N SER A 33 -33.65 -8.54 42.29
CA SER A 33 -33.47 -9.77 43.09
C SER A 33 -32.00 -10.02 43.40
N SER A 34 -31.76 -10.44 44.62
CA SER A 34 -30.50 -10.60 45.33
C SER A 34 -29.82 -11.98 45.15
N ILE A 35 -28.57 -12.06 45.63
CA ILE A 35 -27.78 -13.22 46.10
C ILE A 35 -26.70 -13.75 45.14
N GLY A 36 -25.47 -13.85 45.66
CA GLY A 36 -24.45 -14.76 45.14
C GLY A 36 -23.00 -14.27 45.22
N SER A 37 -22.44 -14.19 46.42
CA SER A 37 -21.00 -14.04 46.66
C SER A 37 -20.23 -15.31 46.25
N SER A 38 -19.18 -15.16 45.44
CA SER A 38 -18.13 -16.18 45.26
C SER A 38 -16.86 -15.52 44.74
N GLN A 39 -15.84 -15.47 45.61
CA GLN A 39 -14.44 -15.26 45.25
C GLN A 39 -13.92 -16.54 44.58
N PHE A 40 -13.02 -16.46 43.59
CA PHE A 40 -11.76 -17.24 43.58
C PHE A 40 -10.85 -16.90 42.38
N ALA A 41 -9.59 -16.66 42.74
CA ALA A 41 -8.32 -16.93 42.05
C ALA A 41 -8.01 -16.35 40.65
N HIS A 42 -7.08 -15.40 40.67
CA HIS A 42 -6.08 -15.17 39.63
C HIS A 42 -5.27 -16.46 39.36
N ARG A 43 -5.14 -16.86 38.09
CA ARG A 43 -4.12 -17.82 37.65
C ARG A 43 -3.37 -17.27 36.44
N LEU A 44 -2.11 -16.90 36.69
CA LEU A 44 -1.09 -16.58 35.70
C LEU A 44 -0.86 -17.82 34.82
N LEU A 45 -0.90 -17.65 33.50
CA LEU A 45 -0.45 -18.67 32.55
C LEU A 45 0.91 -18.28 31.97
N HIS A 46 1.82 -19.24 32.11
CA HIS A 46 3.21 -19.21 31.69
C HIS A 46 3.36 -19.11 30.17
N THR A 47 4.46 -18.44 29.81
CA THR A 47 5.12 -18.41 28.50
C THR A 47 5.36 -19.81 27.94
N ILE A 48 4.88 -20.06 26.72
CA ILE A 48 5.18 -21.27 25.94
C ILE A 48 6.14 -20.87 24.81
N SER A 49 7.35 -21.42 24.85
CA SER A 49 8.37 -21.31 23.79
C SER A 49 8.04 -22.25 22.61
N PRO A 50 8.34 -21.87 21.36
CA PRO A 50 8.09 -22.73 20.20
C PRO A 50 9.16 -23.83 20.05
N PRO A 51 8.81 -25.01 19.50
CA PRO A 51 9.77 -26.09 19.26
C PRO A 51 10.61 -25.82 18.00
N SER A 52 11.88 -26.25 18.05
CA SER A 52 12.88 -26.15 16.98
C SER A 52 12.57 -27.06 15.79
N LEU A 53 12.61 -26.51 14.57
CA LEU A 53 12.51 -27.25 13.31
C LEU A 53 13.88 -27.85 12.89
N PRO A 54 13.92 -29.04 12.28
CA PRO A 54 15.16 -29.64 11.79
C PRO A 54 15.65 -28.98 10.50
N ALA A 55 16.97 -28.79 10.41
CA ALA A 55 17.67 -28.23 9.27
C ALA A 55 17.68 -29.21 8.08
N TRP A 56 17.19 -28.76 6.91
CA TRP A 56 17.46 -29.43 5.65
C TRP A 56 18.80 -28.96 5.09
N SER A 57 19.76 -29.88 5.01
CA SER A 57 21.01 -29.73 4.29
C SER A 57 20.77 -29.91 2.79
N TYR A 58 21.03 -28.88 2.00
CA TYR A 58 21.13 -29.00 0.54
C TYR A 58 22.46 -29.67 0.19
N ALA A 59 22.41 -30.94 -0.19
CA ALA A 59 23.54 -31.63 -0.80
C ALA A 59 23.69 -31.17 -2.26
N SER A 60 24.70 -30.35 -2.52
CA SER A 60 25.20 -30.03 -3.85
C SER A 60 25.85 -31.26 -4.48
N SER A 61 25.21 -31.88 -5.47
CA SER A 61 25.82 -32.92 -6.30
C SER A 61 26.13 -32.36 -7.68
N SER A 62 27.38 -31.97 -7.88
CA SER A 62 27.99 -31.76 -9.18
C SER A 62 28.24 -33.12 -9.84
N ARG A 63 27.47 -33.44 -10.89
CA ARG A 63 27.83 -34.51 -11.83
C ARG A 63 28.06 -33.91 -13.21
N ILE A 64 29.35 -33.87 -13.58
CA ILE A 64 29.83 -33.68 -14.93
C ILE A 64 29.51 -34.98 -15.69
N ASN A 65 28.78 -34.88 -16.79
CA ASN A 65 28.79 -35.91 -17.82
C ASN A 65 28.89 -35.26 -19.19
N SER A 66 30.05 -35.48 -19.80
CA SER A 66 30.39 -35.27 -21.20
C SER A 66 29.49 -36.08 -22.14
N SER A 67 29.04 -35.47 -23.24
CA SER A 67 29.35 -35.89 -24.62
C SER A 67 28.34 -35.42 -25.67
N ILE A 68 28.88 -35.26 -26.88
CA ILE A 68 28.25 -35.19 -28.22
C ILE A 68 27.84 -33.80 -28.72
N VAL A 69 28.79 -33.25 -29.48
CA VAL A 69 28.63 -32.24 -30.54
C VAL A 69 27.70 -32.79 -31.62
N LEU A 70 26.67 -32.02 -31.99
CA LEU A 70 25.97 -32.22 -33.26
C LEU A 70 25.75 -30.87 -33.94
N THR A 71 26.68 -30.54 -34.82
CA THR A 71 26.58 -29.45 -35.78
C THR A 71 25.48 -29.79 -36.78
N ARG A 72 24.43 -28.97 -36.87
CA ARG A 72 23.53 -28.96 -38.03
C ARG A 72 23.55 -27.58 -38.66
N CYS A 73 24.32 -27.48 -39.75
CA CYS A 73 24.25 -26.38 -40.70
C CYS A 73 22.91 -26.42 -41.42
N PHE A 74 22.15 -25.32 -41.39
CA PHE A 74 21.06 -25.09 -42.32
C PHE A 74 21.57 -24.18 -43.44
N ALA A 75 21.72 -24.75 -44.64
CA ALA A 75 21.99 -24.01 -45.86
C ALA A 75 20.67 -23.41 -46.37
N SER A 76 20.62 -22.09 -46.54
CA SER A 76 19.51 -21.41 -47.22
C SER A 76 19.82 -21.30 -48.71
N VAL A 77 18.93 -21.85 -49.54
CA VAL A 77 18.98 -21.81 -51.01
C VAL A 77 18.65 -20.39 -51.48
N ALA A 78 19.58 -19.79 -52.22
CA ALA A 78 19.40 -18.52 -52.91
C ALA A 78 18.46 -18.68 -54.11
N GLY A 79 17.31 -18.00 -54.07
CA GLY A 79 16.42 -17.80 -55.20
C GLY A 79 16.44 -16.34 -55.65
N GLY A 80 17.15 -16.04 -56.74
CA GLY A 80 17.18 -14.70 -57.34
C GLY A 80 17.42 -14.79 -58.85
N ARG A 81 16.35 -14.65 -59.62
CA ARG A 81 16.41 -14.55 -61.10
C ARG A 81 17.08 -13.23 -61.50
N ARG A 82 18.12 -13.34 -62.33
CA ARG A 82 18.78 -12.26 -63.06
C ARG A 82 17.82 -11.64 -64.09
N ALA A 83 17.71 -10.31 -64.08
CA ALA A 83 17.43 -9.52 -65.27
C ALA A 83 18.61 -8.58 -65.47
N HIS A 84 19.28 -8.71 -66.62
CA HIS A 84 20.40 -7.88 -67.02
C HIS A 84 19.87 -6.64 -67.71
N THR A 85 20.33 -5.46 -67.31
CA THR A 85 20.47 -4.35 -68.25
C THR A 85 21.75 -3.61 -67.89
N ALA A 86 22.68 -3.64 -68.84
CA ALA A 86 23.99 -3.04 -68.73
C ALA A 86 23.88 -1.51 -68.83
N THR A 87 24.57 -0.81 -67.95
CA THR A 87 24.99 0.57 -68.21
C THR A 87 26.41 0.72 -67.66
N SER A 88 27.23 1.32 -68.49
CA SER A 88 28.68 1.49 -68.44
C SER A 88 29.25 1.82 -67.06
N VAL A 89 30.29 1.08 -66.68
CA VAL A 89 31.25 1.45 -65.64
C VAL A 89 32.04 2.65 -66.17
N SER A 90 31.78 3.83 -65.63
CA SER A 90 32.75 4.92 -65.58
C SER A 90 33.54 4.74 -64.29
N ASP A 91 34.85 4.64 -64.43
CA ASP A 91 35.85 4.57 -63.36
C ASP A 91 35.89 5.88 -62.58
N ASP A 92 34.86 6.17 -61.80
CA ASP A 92 34.96 7.11 -60.71
C ASP A 92 35.39 6.32 -59.48
N VAL A 93 36.70 6.38 -59.21
CA VAL A 93 37.28 6.01 -57.91
C VAL A 93 36.73 7.03 -56.91
N ASP A 94 35.48 6.86 -56.53
CA ASP A 94 34.93 7.46 -55.34
C ASP A 94 35.78 6.91 -54.20
N GLN A 95 36.62 7.80 -53.70
CA GLN A 95 37.41 7.64 -52.51
C GLN A 95 36.40 7.35 -51.39
N PHE A 96 36.07 6.08 -51.19
CA PHE A 96 35.33 5.62 -50.02
C PHE A 96 36.17 6.07 -48.83
N SER A 97 35.80 7.22 -48.26
CA SER A 97 36.08 7.52 -46.87
C SER A 97 35.50 6.35 -46.09
N ASN A 98 36.34 5.36 -45.82
CA ASN A 98 36.03 4.09 -45.15
C ASN A 98 35.67 4.27 -43.66
N GLU A 99 35.18 5.44 -43.29
CA GLU A 99 34.66 5.75 -41.97
C GLU A 99 33.18 6.02 -42.11
N ALA A 100 32.41 4.98 -42.46
CA ALA A 100 31.00 4.97 -42.08
C ALA A 100 30.98 5.17 -40.55
N PRO A 101 30.29 6.19 -40.01
CA PRO A 101 30.29 6.44 -38.59
C PRO A 101 29.83 5.16 -37.91
N THR A 102 30.69 4.57 -37.07
CA THR A 102 30.37 3.37 -36.31
C THR A 102 29.07 3.65 -35.58
N ARG A 103 27.96 3.10 -36.06
CA ARG A 103 26.64 3.34 -35.45
C ARG A 103 26.69 2.67 -34.08
N GLU A 104 27.01 3.44 -33.04
CA GLU A 104 27.14 2.94 -31.67
C GLU A 104 25.80 2.44 -31.11
N HIS A 105 24.70 2.85 -31.73
CA HIS A 105 23.34 2.55 -31.33
C HIS A 105 22.46 2.25 -32.55
N LEU A 106 21.52 1.34 -32.35
CA LEU A 106 20.45 1.02 -33.29
C LEU A 106 19.14 1.63 -32.78
N ASP A 107 18.49 2.41 -33.63
CA ASP A 107 17.23 3.05 -33.31
C ASP A 107 16.07 2.09 -33.64
N PHE A 108 15.50 1.46 -32.62
CA PHE A 108 14.26 0.68 -32.73
C PHE A 108 13.06 1.54 -32.30
N PRO A 109 11.82 1.21 -32.75
CA PRO A 109 10.61 1.92 -32.31
C PRO A 109 10.38 1.85 -30.78
N GLY A 110 10.97 0.85 -30.10
CA GLY A 110 10.94 0.72 -28.64
C GLY A 110 12.08 1.43 -27.90
N GLY A 111 12.98 2.11 -28.60
CA GLY A 111 14.10 2.85 -28.02
C GLY A 111 15.43 2.55 -28.70
N LYS A 112 16.44 3.35 -28.33
CA LYS A 112 17.80 3.22 -28.84
C LYS A 112 18.54 2.11 -28.10
N VAL A 113 19.10 1.16 -28.84
CA VAL A 113 19.82 0.01 -28.28
C VAL A 113 21.30 0.15 -28.60
N LYS A 114 22.15 0.21 -27.57
CA LYS A 114 23.61 0.20 -27.73
C LYS A 114 24.09 -1.20 -28.09
N PHE A 115 25.03 -1.31 -29.02
CA PHE A 115 25.65 -2.59 -29.33
C PHE A 115 26.65 -2.99 -28.23
N THR A 116 26.69 -4.27 -27.87
CA THR A 116 27.76 -4.86 -27.05
C THR A 116 28.26 -6.14 -27.72
N PRO A 117 29.58 -6.29 -27.95
CA PRO A 117 30.14 -7.51 -28.53
C PRO A 117 30.27 -8.64 -27.49
N LYS A 118 30.16 -8.32 -26.19
CA LYS A 118 30.26 -9.27 -25.10
C LYS A 118 28.87 -9.67 -24.62
N LEU A 119 28.56 -10.96 -24.68
CA LEU A 119 27.35 -11.51 -24.07
C LEU A 119 27.50 -11.45 -22.55
N THR A 120 26.89 -10.44 -21.95
CA THR A 120 26.76 -10.30 -20.50
C THR A 120 25.30 -10.36 -20.13
N PHE A 121 24.92 -11.32 -19.28
CA PHE A 121 23.62 -11.26 -18.63
C PHE A 121 23.68 -10.17 -17.58
N THR A 122 22.79 -9.19 -17.68
CA THR A 122 22.47 -8.35 -16.53
C THR A 122 21.73 -9.25 -15.56
N SER A 123 22.45 -9.93 -14.67
CA SER A 123 21.82 -10.40 -13.44
C SER A 123 21.19 -9.17 -12.82
N LYS A 124 19.95 -9.25 -12.34
CA LYS A 124 19.44 -8.23 -11.42
C LYS A 124 20.50 -8.10 -10.35
N THR A 125 21.30 -7.04 -10.44
CA THR A 125 22.21 -6.68 -9.39
C THR A 125 21.33 -6.71 -8.14
N ILE A 126 21.85 -7.17 -7.01
CA ILE A 126 21.31 -6.69 -5.73
C ILE A 126 21.74 -5.21 -5.67
N GLU A 127 21.28 -4.42 -6.64
CA GLU A 127 21.26 -2.98 -6.61
C GLU A 127 20.57 -2.68 -5.29
N GLU A 128 21.27 -1.94 -4.45
CA GLU A 128 20.84 -1.54 -3.13
C GLU A 128 19.36 -1.19 -3.19
N ARG A 129 18.52 -1.95 -2.46
CA ARG A 129 17.08 -1.72 -2.44
C ARG A 129 16.82 -0.23 -2.24
N ALA A 130 15.87 0.32 -2.98
CA ALA A 130 15.49 1.72 -2.86
C ALA A 130 15.39 2.13 -1.39
N HIS A 131 16.11 3.19 -1.01
CA HIS A 131 16.15 3.65 0.38
C HIS A 131 14.78 4.14 0.84
N CYS A 132 14.45 3.89 2.11
CA CYS A 132 13.20 4.39 2.69
C CYS A 132 13.35 5.86 3.10
N TYR A 133 12.57 6.73 2.46
CA TYR A 133 12.54 8.15 2.80
C TYR A 133 11.96 8.38 4.20
N ARG A 134 12.63 9.21 5.00
CA ARG A 134 12.23 9.49 6.39
C ARG A 134 12.58 10.93 6.78
N VAL A 135 11.61 11.64 7.36
CA VAL A 135 11.76 13.02 7.84
C VAL A 135 11.94 13.10 9.36
N LEU A 136 11.23 12.25 10.10
CA LEU A 136 11.24 12.24 11.57
C LEU A 136 11.97 11.01 12.09
N ASN A 137 12.75 11.17 13.16
CA ASN A 137 13.27 10.05 13.92
C ASN A 137 12.22 9.47 14.88
N GLU A 138 12.57 8.37 15.57
CA GLU A 138 11.67 7.66 16.50
C GLU A 138 11.17 8.52 17.67
N ASN A 139 11.95 9.55 18.02
CA ASN A 139 11.60 10.50 19.08
C ASN A 139 10.73 11.67 18.56
N GLY A 140 10.40 11.69 17.27
CA GLY A 140 9.63 12.76 16.63
C GLY A 140 10.42 14.04 16.35
N HIS A 141 11.75 13.99 16.37
CA HIS A 141 12.61 15.10 15.95
C HIS A 141 12.92 15.02 14.46
N ILE A 142 13.05 16.18 13.82
CA ILE A 142 13.41 16.30 12.40
C ILE A 142 14.85 15.82 12.22
N ILE A 143 15.07 14.96 11.22
CA ILE A 143 16.40 14.48 10.84
C ILE A 143 17.14 15.63 10.13
N PRO A 144 18.39 15.96 10.51
CA PRO A 144 19.18 16.98 9.82
C PRO A 144 19.30 16.68 8.32
N ASN A 145 19.28 17.72 7.48
CA ASN A 145 19.36 17.62 6.01
C ASN A 145 18.21 16.84 5.35
N SER A 146 17.04 16.75 5.99
CA SER A 146 15.82 16.25 5.34
C SER A 146 15.01 17.39 4.71
N ASP A 147 14.32 17.09 3.61
CA ASP A 147 13.39 18.03 2.95
C ASP A 147 12.10 18.15 3.77
N SER A 148 12.18 18.87 4.90
CA SER A 148 11.03 19.06 5.79
C SER A 148 10.16 20.24 5.34
N VAL A 149 8.89 19.98 5.06
CA VAL A 149 7.88 21.03 4.87
C VAL A 149 7.26 21.38 6.22
N GLN A 150 7.24 22.66 6.57
CA GLN A 150 6.59 23.13 7.79
C GLN A 150 5.07 23.11 7.61
N ILE A 151 4.39 22.31 8.44
CA ILE A 151 2.92 22.25 8.48
C ILE A 151 2.39 23.13 9.61
N SER A 152 1.20 23.70 9.42
CA SER A 152 0.56 24.49 10.47
C SER A 152 0.20 23.60 11.67
N LYS A 153 0.22 24.18 12.87
CA LYS A 153 -0.18 23.46 14.09
C LYS A 153 -1.61 22.93 14.00
N GLU A 154 -2.51 23.70 13.40
CA GLU A 154 -3.91 23.32 13.22
C GLU A 154 -4.04 22.08 12.33
N LEU A 155 -3.32 22.05 11.21
CA LEU A 155 -3.29 20.90 10.32
C LEU A 155 -2.74 19.66 11.02
N ALA A 156 -1.61 19.79 11.73
CA ALA A 156 -1.01 18.69 12.48
C ALA A 156 -1.97 18.12 13.55
N VAL A 157 -2.67 19.00 14.28
CA VAL A 157 -3.66 18.58 15.29
C VAL A 157 -4.84 17.89 14.64
N LYS A 158 -5.33 18.39 13.49
CA LYS A 158 -6.41 17.74 12.74
C LYS A 158 -6.00 16.33 12.29
N MET A 159 -4.82 16.18 11.69
CA MET A 159 -4.31 14.88 11.25
C MET A 159 -4.22 13.89 12.42
N TYR A 160 -3.71 14.34 13.56
CA TYR A 160 -3.63 13.50 14.75
C TYR A 160 -5.01 13.12 15.31
N ALA A 161 -5.96 14.05 15.33
CA ALA A 161 -7.33 13.80 15.78
C ALA A 161 -8.04 12.79 14.86
N ASP A 162 -7.85 12.91 13.53
CA ASP A 162 -8.46 12.00 12.56
C ASP A 162 -7.84 10.60 12.65
N MET A 163 -6.52 10.48 12.84
CA MET A 163 -5.86 9.18 13.11
C MET A 163 -6.41 8.51 14.38
N ALA A 164 -6.55 9.26 15.48
CA ALA A 164 -7.11 8.73 16.72
C ALA A 164 -8.59 8.33 16.55
N THR A 165 -9.35 9.11 15.79
CA THR A 165 -10.76 8.83 15.49
C THR A 165 -10.90 7.53 14.70
N LEU A 166 -10.05 7.32 13.68
CA LEU A 166 -10.01 6.10 12.89
C LEU A 166 -9.71 4.87 13.78
N GLN A 167 -8.73 4.96 14.67
CA GLN A 167 -8.38 3.87 15.59
C GLN A 167 -9.53 3.52 16.56
N VAL A 168 -10.23 4.54 17.08
CA VAL A 168 -11.40 4.32 17.95
C VAL A 168 -12.56 3.71 17.17
N MET A 169 -12.81 4.19 15.95
CA MET A 169 -13.82 3.65 15.04
C MET A 169 -13.56 2.16 14.77
N ASP A 170 -12.31 1.81 14.45
CA ASP A 170 -11.90 0.44 14.20
C ASP A 170 -12.11 -0.46 15.41
N THR A 171 -11.75 0.01 16.61
CA THR A 171 -11.97 -0.75 17.85
C THR A 171 -13.46 -1.04 18.05
N ILE A 172 -14.33 -0.05 17.85
CA ILE A 172 -15.78 -0.19 18.06
C ILE A 172 -16.39 -1.17 17.07
N PHE A 173 -16.10 -1.03 15.78
CA PHE A 173 -16.71 -1.87 14.76
C PHE A 173 -16.10 -3.27 14.70
N TYR A 174 -14.82 -3.42 15.05
CA TYR A 174 -14.22 -4.73 15.25
C TYR A 174 -14.96 -5.51 16.35
N GLU A 175 -15.23 -4.89 17.50
CA GLU A 175 -16.02 -5.51 18.56
C GLU A 175 -17.47 -5.78 18.14
N ALA A 176 -18.08 -4.88 17.37
CA ALA A 176 -19.42 -5.11 16.81
C ALA A 176 -19.45 -6.34 15.89
N GLN A 177 -18.40 -6.54 15.10
CA GLN A 177 -18.23 -7.74 14.28
C GLN A 177 -18.07 -8.98 15.15
N ARG A 178 -17.28 -8.91 16.22
CA ARG A 178 -17.11 -10.03 17.16
C ARG A 178 -18.40 -10.46 17.84
N GLN A 179 -19.33 -9.54 18.05
CA GLN A 179 -20.67 -9.78 18.58
C GLN A 179 -21.69 -10.21 17.52
N GLY A 180 -21.30 -10.32 16.25
CA GLY A 180 -22.20 -10.67 15.14
C GLY A 180 -23.20 -9.57 14.76
N ARG A 181 -22.98 -8.32 15.20
CA ARG A 181 -23.85 -7.18 14.84
C ARG A 181 -23.63 -6.71 13.40
N ILE A 182 -22.41 -6.88 12.89
CA ILE A 182 -22.03 -6.69 11.49
C ILE A 182 -21.35 -7.95 10.98
N SER A 183 -21.49 -8.25 9.69
CA SER A 183 -21.02 -9.52 9.13
C SER A 183 -19.50 -9.59 8.95
N PHE A 184 -18.86 -8.45 8.64
CA PHE A 184 -17.44 -8.39 8.31
C PHE A 184 -16.84 -7.04 8.71
N TYR A 185 -15.56 -7.04 9.10
CA TYR A 185 -14.81 -5.82 9.38
C TYR A 185 -13.30 -6.07 9.26
N LEU A 186 -12.56 -5.09 8.75
CA LEU A 186 -11.10 -5.07 8.73
C LEU A 186 -10.62 -3.77 9.37
N THR A 187 -9.61 -3.89 10.23
CA THR A 187 -8.99 -2.75 10.91
C THR A 187 -7.84 -2.19 10.09
N THR A 188 -7.53 -0.91 10.31
CA THR A 188 -6.46 -0.13 9.67
C THR A 188 -5.33 0.22 10.65
N ILE A 189 -5.22 -0.56 11.74
CA ILE A 189 -4.24 -0.33 12.82
C ILE A 189 -2.82 -0.39 12.25
N GLY A 190 -2.05 0.69 12.45
CA GLY A 190 -0.70 0.85 11.92
C GLY A 190 -0.64 1.55 10.56
N GLU A 191 -1.78 1.73 9.90
CA GLU A 191 -1.91 2.37 8.58
C GLU A 191 -2.71 3.69 8.66
N GLU A 192 -2.95 4.21 9.86
CA GLU A 192 -3.74 5.44 10.05
C GLU A 192 -3.02 6.65 9.45
N ALA A 193 -1.69 6.73 9.65
CA ALA A 193 -0.88 7.83 9.17
C ALA A 193 -0.83 7.91 7.64
N ILE A 194 -0.65 6.77 6.95
CA ILE A 194 -0.59 6.75 5.49
C ILE A 194 -1.92 7.17 4.88
N ASN A 195 -3.05 6.74 5.47
CA ASN A 195 -4.37 7.12 5.01
C ASN A 195 -4.64 8.62 5.17
N ILE A 196 -4.40 9.17 6.36
CA ILE A 196 -4.69 10.58 6.66
C ILE A 196 -3.70 11.51 5.95
N ALA A 197 -2.41 11.19 5.95
CA ALA A 197 -1.39 12.05 5.36
C ALA A 197 -1.44 12.08 3.83
N SER A 198 -1.67 10.93 3.19
CA SER A 198 -1.85 10.91 1.73
C SER A 198 -3.10 11.71 1.32
N ALA A 199 -4.21 11.56 2.04
CA ALA A 199 -5.42 12.33 1.80
C ALA A 199 -5.25 13.84 2.04
N ALA A 200 -4.43 14.22 3.03
CA ALA A 200 -4.12 15.61 3.33
C ALA A 200 -3.26 16.29 2.26
N ALA A 201 -2.44 15.52 1.55
CA ALA A 201 -1.63 16.02 0.45
C ALA A 201 -2.41 16.17 -0.87
N LEU A 202 -3.57 15.51 -1.00
CA LEU A 202 -4.41 15.54 -2.20
C LEU A 202 -5.43 16.69 -2.15
N ASN A 203 -5.86 17.14 -3.32
CA ASN A 203 -7.01 18.02 -3.44
C ASN A 203 -8.31 17.22 -3.27
N ILE A 204 -9.37 17.88 -2.80
CA ILE A 204 -10.70 17.24 -2.64
C ILE A 204 -11.30 16.77 -3.98
N ASN A 205 -10.88 17.39 -5.08
CA ASN A 205 -11.32 17.07 -6.43
C ASN A 205 -10.60 15.85 -7.04
N ASP A 206 -9.50 15.40 -6.44
CA ASP A 206 -8.73 14.27 -6.96
C ASP A 206 -9.49 12.97 -6.71
N PHE A 207 -9.56 12.11 -7.72
CA PHE A 207 -10.18 10.79 -7.59
C PHE A 207 -9.29 9.83 -6.79
N VAL A 208 -9.90 9.16 -5.82
CA VAL A 208 -9.24 8.13 -5.02
C VAL A 208 -9.78 6.77 -5.43
N PHE A 209 -8.86 5.88 -5.82
CA PHE A 209 -9.10 4.46 -6.07
C PHE A 209 -8.52 3.66 -4.91
N PRO A 210 -9.33 3.37 -3.89
CA PRO A 210 -8.90 2.63 -2.70
C PRO A 210 -8.89 1.11 -2.95
N GLN A 211 -8.24 0.39 -2.04
CA GLN A 211 -8.51 -1.02 -1.78
C GLN A 211 -9.50 -1.09 -0.60
N TYR A 212 -9.23 -1.84 0.47
CA TYR A 212 -10.15 -2.00 1.61
C TYR A 212 -9.59 -1.45 2.93
N ARG A 213 -8.38 -0.85 2.96
CA ARG A 213 -7.73 -0.32 4.17
C ARG A 213 -7.70 1.21 4.22
N GLU A 214 -8.32 1.88 3.25
CA GLU A 214 -8.20 3.33 3.06
C GLU A 214 -9.36 4.12 3.68
N ALA A 215 -10.04 3.56 4.70
CA ALA A 215 -11.15 4.23 5.39
C ALA A 215 -10.76 5.60 5.98
N GLY A 216 -9.50 5.78 6.37
CA GLY A 216 -8.99 7.06 6.84
C GLY A 216 -9.04 8.17 5.77
N VAL A 217 -8.89 7.84 4.48
CA VAL A 217 -8.98 8.83 3.40
C VAL A 217 -10.38 9.42 3.32
N LEU A 218 -11.41 8.58 3.46
CA LEU A 218 -12.81 9.02 3.54
C LEU A 218 -13.06 9.89 4.78
N LEU A 219 -12.56 9.45 5.94
CA LEU A 219 -12.68 10.21 7.19
C LEU A 219 -12.09 11.61 7.05
N TRP A 220 -10.88 11.72 6.50
CA TRP A 220 -10.21 13.00 6.26
C TRP A 220 -11.01 13.93 5.34
N ARG A 221 -11.60 13.37 4.27
CA ARG A 221 -12.41 14.09 3.28
C ARG A 221 -13.81 14.48 3.81
N GLY A 222 -14.15 14.10 5.04
CA GLY A 222 -15.40 14.51 5.69
C GLY A 222 -16.53 13.49 5.61
N PHE A 223 -16.22 12.21 5.34
CA PHE A 223 -17.19 11.14 5.50
C PHE A 223 -17.49 10.93 6.98
N THR A 224 -18.77 10.95 7.33
CA THR A 224 -19.21 10.92 8.72
C THR A 224 -19.16 9.51 9.30
N LEU A 225 -18.95 9.39 10.61
CA LEU A 225 -19.05 8.12 11.33
C LEU A 225 -20.41 7.44 11.15
N GLN A 226 -21.47 8.24 10.97
CA GLN A 226 -22.81 7.73 10.68
C GLN A 226 -22.88 7.09 9.29
N GLU A 227 -22.25 7.68 8.27
CA GLU A 227 -22.19 7.09 6.93
C GLU A 227 -21.37 5.79 6.92
N PHE A 228 -20.26 5.73 7.67
CA PHE A 228 -19.53 4.48 7.90
C PHE A 228 -20.43 3.41 8.52
N ALA A 229 -21.13 3.75 9.60
CA ALA A 229 -22.08 2.83 10.23
C ALA A 229 -23.18 2.38 9.25
N ASN A 230 -23.73 3.29 8.45
CA ASN A 230 -24.79 2.97 7.51
C ASN A 230 -24.36 1.89 6.51
N GLN A 231 -23.15 2.00 5.95
CA GLN A 231 -22.59 1.01 5.04
C GLN A 231 -22.32 -0.31 5.74
N LEU A 232 -21.72 -0.28 6.93
CA LEU A 232 -21.36 -1.48 7.70
C LEU A 232 -22.57 -2.32 8.11
N PHE A 233 -23.69 -1.68 8.42
CA PHE A 233 -24.95 -2.35 8.75
C PHE A 233 -25.82 -2.64 7.52
N GLY A 234 -25.46 -2.14 6.33
CA GLY A 234 -26.25 -2.26 5.11
C GLY A 234 -27.67 -1.68 5.26
N ASN A 235 -27.81 -0.57 5.99
CA ASN A 235 -29.12 -0.02 6.32
C ASN A 235 -29.72 0.83 5.19
N LYS A 236 -30.95 1.34 5.38
CA LYS A 236 -31.66 2.15 4.36
C LYS A 236 -30.96 3.45 3.96
N TYR A 237 -30.00 3.93 4.76
CA TYR A 237 -29.25 5.15 4.52
C TYR A 237 -27.87 4.88 3.89
N ASP A 238 -27.55 3.62 3.58
CA ASP A 238 -26.36 3.27 2.82
C ASP A 238 -26.50 3.71 1.35
N TYR A 239 -25.51 4.46 0.85
CA TYR A 239 -25.41 4.83 -0.56
C TYR A 239 -25.30 3.59 -1.47
N GLY A 240 -24.69 2.51 -0.99
CA GLY A 240 -24.58 1.20 -1.66
C GLY A 240 -25.85 0.35 -1.58
N LYS A 241 -26.89 0.80 -0.86
CA LYS A 241 -28.17 0.11 -0.65
C LYS A 241 -28.00 -1.30 -0.07
N GLY A 242 -26.98 -1.54 0.74
CA GLY A 242 -26.70 -2.83 1.37
C GLY A 242 -26.29 -3.94 0.40
N ARG A 243 -25.92 -3.59 -0.84
CA ARG A 243 -25.56 -4.58 -1.89
C ARG A 243 -24.12 -5.08 -1.78
N GLN A 244 -23.28 -4.31 -1.10
CA GLN A 244 -21.87 -4.60 -0.94
C GLN A 244 -21.60 -5.19 0.44
N MET A 245 -20.51 -5.96 0.54
CA MET A 245 -19.99 -6.39 1.83
C MET A 245 -19.66 -5.16 2.70
N PRO A 246 -19.79 -5.24 4.05
CA PRO A 246 -19.23 -4.21 4.93
C PRO A 246 -17.78 -3.87 4.55
N ILE A 247 -17.32 -2.66 4.85
CA ILE A 247 -16.01 -2.07 4.49
C ILE A 247 -15.83 -1.69 3.01
N HIS A 248 -16.76 -2.04 2.13
CA HIS A 248 -16.77 -1.54 0.76
C HIS A 248 -17.39 -0.15 0.65
N TYR A 249 -16.68 0.83 1.19
CA TYR A 249 -17.14 2.22 1.17
C TYR A 249 -17.09 2.82 -0.22
N GLY A 250 -17.91 3.84 -0.47
CA GLY A 250 -17.93 4.59 -1.72
C GLY A 250 -18.64 5.91 -1.54
N SER A 251 -18.12 6.98 -2.16
CA SER A 251 -18.76 8.29 -2.09
C SER A 251 -18.47 9.11 -3.34
N LYS A 252 -19.51 9.32 -4.17
CA LYS A 252 -19.45 10.21 -5.32
C LYS A 252 -19.16 11.65 -4.90
N LYS A 253 -19.68 12.10 -3.76
CA LYS A 253 -19.49 13.46 -3.23
C LYS A 253 -18.02 13.75 -2.90
N LEU A 254 -17.29 12.74 -2.45
CA LEU A 254 -15.91 12.87 -1.98
C LEU A 254 -14.89 12.37 -3.01
N ASN A 255 -15.30 12.18 -4.27
CA ASN A 255 -14.49 11.62 -5.35
C ASN A 255 -13.76 10.32 -4.93
N TYR A 256 -14.46 9.47 -4.18
CA TYR A 256 -13.96 8.21 -3.66
C TYR A 256 -14.71 7.06 -4.33
N ILE A 257 -13.98 6.32 -5.17
CA ILE A 257 -14.55 5.23 -5.96
C ILE A 257 -14.93 4.08 -5.03
N THR A 258 -16.06 3.44 -5.31
CA THR A 258 -16.54 2.31 -4.52
C THR A 258 -15.55 1.16 -4.57
N VAL A 259 -15.16 0.68 -3.39
CA VAL A 259 -14.25 -0.46 -3.23
C VAL A 259 -14.88 -1.73 -3.82
N SER A 260 -14.04 -2.56 -4.44
CA SER A 260 -14.35 -3.92 -4.86
C SER A 260 -13.44 -4.93 -4.16
N SER A 261 -13.93 -6.15 -3.92
CA SER A 261 -13.11 -7.23 -3.34
C SER A 261 -11.99 -7.71 -4.27
N THR A 262 -12.15 -7.55 -5.57
CA THR A 262 -11.14 -7.95 -6.56
C THR A 262 -9.87 -7.14 -6.33
N VAL A 263 -8.77 -7.84 -6.08
CA VAL A 263 -7.43 -7.25 -6.02
C VAL A 263 -6.93 -7.09 -7.46
N GLY A 264 -6.33 -5.94 -7.74
CA GLY A 264 -5.74 -5.62 -9.05
C GLY A 264 -4.62 -6.55 -9.46
#